data_AF-A0A1H0N099-F1
#
_entry.id   AF-A0A1H0N099-F1
#
_cell.length_a   1.000
_cell.length_b   1.000
_cell.length_c   1.000
_cell.angle_alpha   90.00
_cell.angle_beta   90.00
_cell.angle_gamma   90.00
#
_symmetry.space_group_name_H-M   'P 1'
#
loop_
_entity.id
_entity.type
_entity.pdbx_description
1 polymer ?
#
loop_
_entity_poly.entity_id
_entity_poly.type
_entity_poly.pdbx_seq_one_letter_code
_entity_poly.pdbx_strand_id
1 'polypeptide(L)'
;MTDPTDPKAPLVAPGAHPKRDAARALIEAAAGTNPVTGAFARLYQTTHPSKTAQERASWEAATTDRVNEHGEQLDRHEDLLAPKQTITGLPAQLIARLVQDCPDGLGMEFYDREDLCALFPDEAEQVVEDAVYDLKSLGLVRSFDRIGAWSIAIEEDTYRQLDAQLMGWDTDADAVEVAQLMLAGDTGHARTLHEQTGWPKRRFNPAFRSLLPLFPAGRVSRECQADYPTSYVALVAEDKAALRRFLAAADAPR
;
A
#
# COMPACT_ATOMS: atom_id res chain seq x y z
N MET A 1 -3.69 26.37 -25.56
CA MET A 1 -2.58 26.87 -24.73
C MET A 1 -2.62 26.00 -23.48
N THR A 2 -1.78 24.97 -23.41
CA THR A 2 -1.75 24.02 -22.29
C THR A 2 -1.28 24.73 -21.03
N ASP A 3 -1.97 24.48 -19.93
CA ASP A 3 -1.61 25.01 -18.62
C ASP A 3 -0.23 24.46 -18.23
N PRO A 4 0.78 25.32 -17.99
CA PRO A 4 2.12 24.88 -17.59
C PRO A 4 2.16 24.20 -16.21
N THR A 5 1.04 24.13 -15.49
CA THR A 5 0.92 23.45 -14.20
C THR A 5 0.22 22.08 -14.26
N ASP A 6 -0.19 21.62 -15.45
CA ASP A 6 -0.78 20.29 -15.61
C ASP A 6 0.28 19.19 -15.40
N PRO A 7 0.16 18.32 -14.38
CA PRO A 7 1.11 17.25 -14.10
C PRO A 7 1.18 16.18 -15.21
N LYS A 8 0.24 16.18 -16.16
CA LYS A 8 0.21 15.25 -17.30
C LYS A 8 0.66 15.89 -18.62
N ALA A 9 1.08 17.15 -18.62
CA ALA A 9 1.58 17.79 -19.82
C ALA A 9 2.89 17.12 -20.29
N PRO A 10 3.07 16.88 -21.61
CA PRO A 10 4.30 16.30 -22.13
C PRO A 10 5.50 17.20 -21.84
N LEU A 11 6.64 16.58 -21.49
CA LEU A 11 7.90 17.30 -21.27
C LEU A 11 8.37 17.92 -22.60
N VAL A 12 8.35 19.25 -22.67
CA VAL A 12 8.82 19.99 -23.85
C VAL A 12 10.16 20.63 -23.54
N ALA A 13 11.16 20.32 -24.36
CA ALA A 13 12.48 20.95 -24.24
C ALA A 13 12.39 22.47 -24.50
N PRO A 14 13.25 23.29 -23.86
CA PRO A 14 13.32 24.72 -24.13
C PRO A 14 13.52 24.99 -25.64
N GLY A 15 12.67 25.84 -26.21
CA GLY A 15 12.75 26.21 -27.61
C GLY A 15 14.00 27.03 -27.93
N ALA A 16 14.54 26.87 -29.14
CA ALA A 16 15.64 27.70 -29.62
C ALA A 16 15.24 29.18 -29.67
N HIS A 17 16.21 30.09 -29.49
CA HIS A 17 15.98 31.53 -29.55
C HIS A 17 16.46 32.07 -30.91
N PRO A 18 15.60 32.04 -31.95
CA PRO A 18 16.04 32.17 -33.35
C PRO A 18 16.77 33.48 -33.65
N LYS A 19 16.40 34.59 -32.98
CA LYS A 19 17.06 35.89 -33.16
C LYS A 19 18.48 35.93 -32.57
N ARG A 20 18.72 35.22 -31.46
CA ARG A 20 20.02 35.16 -30.80
C ARG A 20 20.95 34.17 -31.50
N ASP A 21 20.40 33.04 -31.93
CA ASP A 21 21.14 32.04 -32.70
C ASP A 21 21.54 32.58 -34.07
N ALA A 22 20.67 33.36 -34.74
CA ALA A 22 21.01 34.05 -35.98
C ALA A 22 22.08 35.14 -35.80
N ALA A 23 22.02 35.93 -34.72
CA ALA A 23 23.04 36.93 -34.43
C ALA A 23 24.41 36.29 -34.14
N ARG A 24 24.42 35.15 -33.43
CA ARG A 24 25.64 34.37 -33.18
C ARG A 24 26.19 33.76 -34.47
N ALA A 25 25.35 33.16 -35.30
CA ALA A 25 25.75 32.58 -36.58
C ALA A 25 26.35 33.64 -37.54
N LEU A 26 25.84 34.87 -37.51
CA LEU A 26 26.39 36.01 -38.25
C LEU A 26 27.79 36.42 -37.77
N ILE A 27 28.01 36.47 -36.45
CA ILE A 27 29.33 36.75 -35.88
C ILE A 27 30.34 35.64 -36.24
N GLU A 28 29.89 34.38 -36.21
CA GLU A 28 30.69 33.21 -36.56
C GLU A 28 31.06 33.18 -38.06
N ALA A 29 30.10 33.52 -38.93
CA ALA A 29 30.34 33.62 -40.37
C ALA A 29 31.35 34.72 -40.72
N ALA A 30 31.29 35.86 -40.02
CA ALA A 30 32.28 36.93 -40.19
C ALA A 30 33.68 36.50 -39.71
N ALA A 31 33.77 35.80 -38.57
CA ALA A 31 35.03 35.31 -38.02
C ALA A 31 35.68 34.17 -38.84
N GLY A 32 34.88 33.39 -39.58
CA GLY A 32 35.34 32.28 -40.43
C GLY A 32 36.04 32.69 -41.74
N THR A 33 36.01 33.98 -42.10
CA THR A 33 36.67 34.50 -43.32
C THR A 33 38.18 34.70 -43.19
N ASN A 34 38.71 34.65 -41.95
CA ASN A 34 40.14 34.72 -41.68
C ASN A 34 40.56 33.50 -40.81
N PRO A 35 41.55 32.69 -41.23
CA PRO A 35 41.90 31.43 -40.58
C PRO A 35 42.37 31.60 -39.13
N VAL A 36 42.93 32.76 -38.76
CA VAL A 36 43.34 33.04 -37.36
C VAL A 36 42.11 33.27 -36.48
N THR A 37 41.13 34.05 -36.94
CA THR A 37 39.91 34.35 -36.15
C THR A 37 38.97 33.16 -36.05
N GLY A 38 38.94 32.27 -37.05
CA GLY A 38 38.15 31.04 -37.02
C GLY A 38 38.58 30.06 -35.92
N ALA A 39 39.88 29.96 -35.63
CA ALA A 39 40.39 29.12 -34.53
C ALA A 39 39.98 29.67 -33.14
N PHE A 40 40.06 30.98 -32.95
CA PHE A 40 39.60 31.63 -31.71
C PHE A 40 38.09 31.55 -31.53
N ALA A 41 37.31 31.66 -32.60
CA ALA A 41 35.85 31.51 -32.55
C ALA A 41 35.45 30.10 -32.07
N ARG A 42 36.12 29.05 -32.55
CA ARG A 42 35.88 27.67 -32.07
C ARG A 42 36.28 27.49 -30.60
N LEU A 43 37.42 28.02 -30.18
CA LEU A 43 37.84 27.96 -28.78
C LEU A 43 36.88 28.73 -27.86
N TYR A 44 36.39 29.88 -28.33
CA TYR A 44 35.40 30.68 -27.62
C TYR A 44 34.05 29.96 -27.52
N GLN A 45 33.61 29.28 -28.58
CA GLN A 45 32.38 28.47 -28.56
C GLN A 45 32.47 27.31 -27.56
N THR A 46 33.61 26.65 -27.46
CA THR A 46 33.83 25.55 -26.51
C THR A 46 33.85 26.05 -25.06
N THR A 47 34.40 27.23 -24.81
CA THR A 47 34.50 27.80 -23.46
C THR A 47 33.25 28.59 -23.04
N HIS A 48 32.48 29.10 -23.99
CA HIS A 48 31.27 29.90 -23.78
C HIS A 48 30.10 29.33 -24.59
N PRO A 49 29.49 28.22 -24.12
CA PRO A 49 28.32 27.64 -24.76
C PRO A 49 27.19 28.67 -24.87
N SER A 50 26.35 28.54 -25.89
CA SER A 50 25.23 29.46 -26.06
C SER A 50 24.27 29.36 -24.89
N LYS A 51 23.56 30.46 -24.59
CA LYS A 51 22.56 30.46 -23.54
C LYS A 51 21.52 29.35 -23.77
N THR A 52 21.14 29.09 -25.01
CA THR A 52 20.25 28.00 -25.40
C THR A 52 20.85 26.62 -25.13
N ALA A 53 22.16 26.41 -25.36
CA ALA A 53 22.83 25.16 -25.01
C ALA A 53 22.94 24.97 -23.49
N GLN A 54 23.21 26.05 -22.74
CA GLN A 54 23.20 26.03 -21.27
C GLN A 54 21.79 25.74 -20.71
N GLU A 55 20.77 26.42 -21.23
CA GLU A 55 19.36 26.22 -20.84
C GLU A 55 18.91 24.79 -21.15
N ARG A 56 19.28 24.25 -22.32
CA ARG A 56 19.00 22.86 -22.69
C ARG A 56 19.73 21.87 -21.78
N ALA A 57 21.03 22.03 -21.54
CA ALA A 57 21.79 21.16 -20.65
C ALA A 57 21.24 21.20 -19.21
N SER A 58 20.85 22.39 -18.72
CA SER A 58 20.24 22.54 -17.40
C SER A 58 18.87 21.88 -17.31
N TRP A 59 18.07 21.93 -18.37
CA TRP A 59 16.78 21.26 -18.46
C TRP A 59 16.94 19.74 -18.54
N GLU A 60 17.90 19.24 -19.32
CA GLU A 60 18.23 17.81 -19.42
C GLU A 60 18.69 17.28 -18.06
N ALA A 61 19.55 18.00 -17.34
CA ALA A 61 19.99 17.64 -16.00
C ALA A 61 18.82 17.62 -15.00
N ALA A 62 18.04 18.69 -14.92
CA ALA A 62 16.89 18.77 -14.01
C ALA A 62 15.81 17.71 -14.30
N THR A 63 15.61 17.36 -15.57
CA THR A 63 14.70 16.28 -15.97
C THR A 63 15.24 14.92 -15.54
N THR A 64 16.55 14.69 -15.73
CA THR A 64 17.21 13.45 -15.31
C THR A 64 17.11 13.27 -13.80
N ASP A 65 17.41 14.31 -13.04
CA ASP A 65 17.34 14.28 -11.57
C ASP A 65 15.93 13.94 -11.09
N ARG A 66 14.89 14.57 -11.67
CA ARG A 66 13.49 14.30 -11.31
C ARG A 66 13.04 12.89 -11.71
N VAL A 67 13.45 12.39 -12.88
CA VAL A 67 13.13 11.03 -13.32
C VAL A 67 13.80 10.01 -12.41
N ASN A 68 15.05 10.23 -12.00
CA ASN A 68 15.75 9.38 -11.06
C ASN A 68 15.07 9.40 -9.69
N GLU A 69 14.69 10.58 -9.17
CA GLU A 69 13.94 10.70 -7.92
C GLU A 69 12.62 9.92 -7.97
N HIS A 70 11.87 10.02 -9.07
CA HIS A 70 10.64 9.25 -9.25
C HIS A 70 10.92 7.74 -9.34
N GLY A 71 12.02 7.34 -9.99
CA GLY A 71 12.48 5.95 -10.01
C GLY A 71 12.75 5.42 -8.60
N GLU A 72 13.51 6.14 -7.79
CA GLU A 72 13.79 5.77 -6.40
C GLU A 72 12.52 5.70 -5.53
N GLN A 73 11.53 6.57 -5.79
CA GLN A 73 10.24 6.53 -5.11
C GLN A 73 9.42 5.30 -5.51
N LEU A 74 9.42 4.94 -6.79
CA LEU A 74 8.76 3.74 -7.29
C LEU A 74 9.42 2.48 -6.72
N ASP A 75 10.74 2.38 -6.76
CA ASP A 75 11.48 1.25 -6.18
C ASP A 75 11.16 1.09 -4.69
N ARG A 76 11.13 2.20 -3.94
CA ARG A 76 10.75 2.18 -2.52
C ARG A 76 9.31 1.71 -2.30
N HIS A 77 8.38 2.10 -3.17
CA HIS A 77 7.00 1.65 -3.10
C HIS A 77 6.88 0.17 -3.47
N GLU A 78 7.62 -0.29 -4.47
CA GLU A 78 7.68 -1.69 -4.86
C GLU A 78 8.25 -2.55 -3.73
N ASP A 79 9.31 -2.12 -3.05
CA ASP A 79 9.86 -2.79 -1.87
C ASP A 79 8.87 -2.86 -0.69
N LEU A 80 8.01 -1.84 -0.53
CA LEU A 80 6.97 -1.84 0.49
C LEU A 80 5.81 -2.79 0.15
N LEU A 81 5.54 -2.99 -1.14
CA LEU A 81 4.45 -3.82 -1.66
C LEU A 81 4.89 -5.25 -1.97
N ALA A 82 6.20 -5.51 -2.14
CA ALA A 82 6.73 -6.81 -2.44
C ALA A 82 6.41 -7.79 -1.30
N PRO A 83 5.95 -9.02 -1.61
CA PRO A 83 5.68 -10.03 -0.60
C PRO A 83 6.96 -10.32 0.18
N LYS A 84 6.99 -9.87 1.45
CA LYS A 84 8.22 -9.82 2.24
C LYS A 84 8.82 -11.20 2.49
N GLN A 85 7.99 -12.24 2.60
CA GLN A 85 8.43 -13.61 2.84
C GLN A 85 7.41 -14.61 2.25
N THR A 86 7.91 -15.70 1.65
CA THR A 86 7.08 -16.84 1.23
C THR A 86 7.10 -17.88 2.35
N ILE A 87 5.92 -18.20 2.89
CA ILE A 87 5.76 -19.24 3.90
C ILE A 87 5.49 -20.56 3.18
N THR A 88 6.21 -21.62 3.53
CA THR A 88 6.04 -22.95 2.94
C THR A 88 6.07 -24.02 4.03
N GLY A 89 5.72 -25.27 3.67
CA GLY A 89 5.77 -26.40 4.61
C GLY A 89 4.71 -26.36 5.71
N LEU A 90 5.07 -26.87 6.89
CA LEU A 90 4.15 -26.98 8.02
C LEU A 90 3.58 -25.63 8.52
N PRO A 91 4.36 -24.53 8.65
CA PRO A 91 3.79 -23.23 9.02
C PRO A 91 2.67 -22.77 8.08
N ALA A 92 2.84 -22.96 6.77
CA ALA A 92 1.83 -22.58 5.78
C ALA A 92 0.56 -23.44 5.90
N GLN A 93 0.71 -24.75 6.13
CA GLN A 93 -0.42 -25.65 6.33
C GLN A 93 -1.16 -25.34 7.62
N LEU A 94 -0.41 -25.08 8.70
CA LEU A 94 -0.93 -24.73 10.01
C LEU A 94 -1.78 -23.45 9.94
N ILE A 95 -1.23 -22.35 9.42
CA ILE A 95 -1.99 -21.10 9.33
C ILE A 95 -3.18 -21.22 8.38
N ALA A 96 -3.04 -21.93 7.26
CA ALA A 96 -4.15 -22.18 6.35
C ALA A 96 -5.30 -22.89 7.05
N ARG A 97 -5.00 -23.93 7.84
CA ARG A 97 -5.99 -24.69 8.61
C ARG A 97 -6.70 -23.81 9.64
N LEU A 98 -5.93 -23.06 10.43
CA LEU A 98 -6.48 -22.16 11.45
C LEU A 98 -7.41 -21.10 10.84
N VAL A 99 -7.00 -20.49 9.73
CA VAL A 99 -7.76 -19.45 9.03
C VAL A 99 -9.06 -19.98 8.42
N GLN A 100 -9.02 -21.19 7.85
CA GLN A 100 -10.18 -21.86 7.23
C GLN A 100 -11.17 -22.41 8.25
N ASP A 101 -10.69 -22.93 9.37
CA ASP A 101 -11.54 -23.49 10.43
C ASP A 101 -12.12 -22.39 11.36
N CYS A 102 -11.62 -21.16 11.26
CA CYS A 102 -12.12 -20.04 12.06
C CYS A 102 -13.58 -19.69 11.69
N PRO A 103 -14.53 -19.72 12.65
CA PRO A 103 -15.95 -19.57 12.35
C PRO A 103 -16.38 -18.10 12.15
N ASP A 104 -15.68 -17.14 12.75
CA ASP A 104 -16.16 -15.77 12.87
C ASP A 104 -15.15 -14.68 12.51
N GLY A 105 -13.86 -14.99 12.33
CA GLY A 105 -12.84 -14.01 11.95
C GLY A 105 -12.51 -13.01 13.04
N LEU A 106 -12.80 -13.33 14.31
CA LEU A 106 -12.51 -12.44 15.43
C LEU A 106 -11.09 -12.61 15.99
N GLY A 107 -10.45 -13.77 15.79
CA GLY A 107 -9.14 -14.09 16.37
C GLY A 107 -9.17 -14.32 17.89
N MET A 108 -10.35 -14.65 18.43
CA MET A 108 -10.57 -14.84 19.87
C MET A 108 -10.39 -16.28 20.33
N GLU A 109 -10.35 -17.23 19.40
CA GLU A 109 -10.10 -18.64 19.71
C GLU A 109 -8.65 -18.86 20.13
N PHE A 110 -8.46 -19.62 21.19
CA PHE A 110 -7.15 -20.02 21.67
C PHE A 110 -6.92 -21.48 21.34
N TYR A 111 -5.80 -21.78 20.71
CA TYR A 111 -5.36 -23.14 20.43
C TYR A 111 -4.19 -23.45 21.35
N ASP A 112 -4.36 -24.45 22.20
CA ASP A 112 -3.26 -24.93 23.03
C ASP A 112 -2.36 -25.90 22.26
N ARG A 113 -1.32 -26.38 22.94
CA ARG A 113 -0.34 -27.30 22.36
C ARG A 113 -1.01 -28.58 21.88
N GLU A 114 -1.90 -29.14 22.70
CA GLU A 114 -2.61 -30.37 22.43
C GLU A 114 -3.52 -30.24 21.19
N ASP A 115 -4.26 -29.14 21.09
CA ASP A 115 -5.11 -28.83 19.93
C ASP A 115 -4.30 -28.80 18.63
N LEU A 116 -3.13 -28.15 18.64
CA LEU A 116 -2.30 -27.98 17.45
C LEU A 116 -1.60 -29.28 17.06
N CYS A 117 -1.14 -30.07 18.02
CA CYS A 117 -0.58 -31.40 17.75
C CYS A 117 -1.65 -32.36 17.20
N ALA A 118 -2.90 -32.22 17.63
CA ALA A 118 -4.00 -33.03 17.11
C ALA A 118 -4.33 -32.71 15.64
N LEU A 119 -4.04 -31.49 15.15
CA LEU A 119 -4.18 -31.14 13.73
C LEU A 119 -3.13 -31.81 12.84
N PHE A 120 -1.96 -32.14 13.40
CA PHE A 120 -0.81 -32.71 12.69
C PHE A 120 -0.25 -33.93 13.44
N PRO A 121 -1.02 -35.02 13.56
CA PRO A 121 -0.66 -36.16 14.41
C PRO A 121 0.57 -36.95 13.92
N ASP A 122 0.93 -36.79 12.65
CA ASP A 122 2.11 -37.42 12.04
C ASP A 122 3.41 -36.60 12.26
N GLU A 123 3.29 -35.36 12.74
CA GLU A 123 4.43 -34.48 13.01
C GLU A 123 4.89 -34.59 14.46
N ALA A 124 6.19 -34.42 14.69
CA ALA A 124 6.71 -34.35 16.05
C ALA A 124 6.28 -33.03 16.71
N GLU A 125 5.95 -33.07 18.01
CA GLU A 125 5.53 -31.90 18.80
C GLU A 125 6.48 -30.69 18.63
N GLN A 126 7.80 -30.93 18.64
CA GLN A 126 8.79 -29.88 18.45
C GLN A 126 8.67 -29.18 17.09
N VAL A 127 8.32 -29.92 16.03
CA VAL A 127 8.18 -29.37 14.68
C VAL A 127 6.93 -28.48 14.59
N VAL A 128 5.85 -28.86 15.27
CA VAL A 128 4.64 -28.03 15.41
C VAL A 128 4.95 -26.75 16.19
N GLU A 129 5.70 -26.86 17.29
CA GLU A 129 6.13 -25.72 18.10
C GLU A 129 7.02 -24.76 17.31
N ASP A 130 8.00 -25.28 16.57
CA ASP A 130 8.88 -24.48 15.70
C ASP A 130 8.04 -23.74 14.63
N ALA A 131 7.06 -24.43 14.02
CA ALA A 131 6.17 -23.82 13.03
C ALA A 131 5.31 -22.69 13.62
N VAL A 132 4.88 -22.82 14.87
CA VAL A 132 4.18 -21.76 15.60
C VAL A 132 5.08 -20.55 15.82
N TYR A 133 6.34 -20.77 16.22
CA TYR A 133 7.29 -19.67 16.40
C TYR A 133 7.62 -18.96 15.08
N ASP A 134 7.70 -19.69 13.96
CA ASP A 134 7.82 -19.10 12.63
C ASP A 134 6.63 -18.18 12.32
N LEU A 135 5.39 -18.65 12.51
CA LEU A 135 4.19 -17.83 12.30
C LEU A 135 4.11 -16.61 13.22
N LYS A 136 4.55 -16.75 14.48
CA LYS A 136 4.64 -15.64 15.43
C LYS A 136 5.64 -14.59 14.96
N SER A 137 6.80 -15.00 14.44
CA SER A 137 7.82 -14.09 13.94
C SER A 137 7.33 -13.25 12.75
N LEU A 138 6.37 -13.79 11.99
CA LEU A 138 5.70 -13.14 10.87
C LEU A 138 4.52 -12.26 11.29
N GLY A 139 4.16 -12.25 12.57
CA GLY A 139 3.00 -11.50 13.08
C GLY A 139 1.65 -12.09 12.65
N LEU A 140 1.61 -13.37 12.24
CA LEU A 140 0.37 -14.02 11.81
C LEU A 140 -0.41 -14.65 12.98
N VAL A 141 0.29 -14.94 14.07
CA VAL A 141 -0.29 -15.44 15.31
C VAL A 141 0.34 -14.73 16.50
N ARG A 142 -0.43 -14.60 17.58
CA ARG A 142 0.05 -14.21 18.90
C ARG A 142 0.19 -15.46 19.77
N SER A 143 1.27 -15.55 20.55
CA SER A 143 1.44 -16.61 21.55
C SER A 143 1.31 -16.07 22.97
N PHE A 144 0.79 -16.92 23.84
CA PHE A 144 0.58 -16.67 25.26
C PHE A 144 1.37 -17.69 26.06
N ASP A 145 2.62 -17.35 26.34
CA ASP A 145 3.55 -18.23 27.02
C ASP A 145 3.29 -18.22 28.54
N ARG A 146 3.13 -19.40 29.14
CA ARG A 146 2.93 -19.62 30.58
C ARG A 146 3.95 -20.66 31.06
N ILE A 147 4.12 -20.78 32.37
CA ILE A 147 5.04 -21.78 32.94
C ILE A 147 4.55 -23.18 32.56
N GLY A 148 5.29 -23.87 31.69
CA GLY A 148 5.01 -25.24 31.26
C GLY A 148 3.89 -25.39 30.22
N ALA A 149 3.35 -24.30 29.67
CA ALA A 149 2.29 -24.35 28.67
C ALA A 149 2.32 -23.11 27.77
N TRP A 150 1.86 -23.23 26.54
CA TRP A 150 1.65 -22.11 25.65
C TRP A 150 0.37 -22.32 24.84
N SER A 151 -0.24 -21.21 24.44
CA SER A 151 -1.40 -21.21 23.54
C SER A 151 -1.21 -20.11 22.51
N ILE A 152 -1.87 -20.22 21.36
CA ILE A 152 -1.86 -19.20 20.33
C ILE A 152 -3.26 -18.73 19.98
N ALA A 153 -3.33 -17.57 19.34
CA ALA A 153 -4.53 -17.12 18.64
C ALA A 153 -4.11 -16.45 17.32
N ILE A 154 -5.00 -16.50 16.32
CA ILE A 154 -4.77 -15.84 15.04
C ILE A 154 -4.75 -14.32 15.25
N GLU A 155 -3.76 -13.64 14.68
CA GLU A 155 -3.69 -12.17 14.71
C GLU A 155 -4.75 -11.56 13.79
N GLU A 156 -5.28 -10.39 14.15
CA GLU A 156 -6.42 -9.80 13.44
C GLU A 156 -6.09 -9.46 11.97
N ASP A 157 -4.87 -8.99 11.71
CA ASP A 157 -4.39 -8.63 10.36
C ASP A 157 -4.08 -9.85 9.47
N THR A 158 -4.07 -11.07 10.02
CA THR A 158 -3.80 -12.30 9.27
C THR A 158 -4.87 -12.55 8.22
N TYR A 159 -6.14 -12.26 8.54
CA TYR A 159 -7.25 -12.44 7.61
C TYR A 159 -7.07 -11.56 6.38
N ARG A 160 -6.73 -10.28 6.58
CA ARG A 160 -6.45 -9.34 5.50
C ARG A 160 -5.31 -9.82 4.59
N GLN A 161 -4.30 -10.47 5.16
CA GLN A 161 -3.13 -10.94 4.42
C GLN A 161 -3.37 -12.23 3.64
N LEU A 162 -4.23 -13.13 4.14
CA LEU A 162 -4.33 -14.51 3.65
C LEU A 162 -5.70 -14.89 3.06
N ASP A 163 -6.78 -14.15 3.35
CA ASP A 163 -8.13 -14.50 2.91
C ASP A 163 -8.25 -14.56 1.38
N ALA A 164 -7.50 -13.70 0.66
CA ALA A 164 -7.52 -13.69 -0.80
C ALA A 164 -6.97 -15.00 -1.39
N GLN A 165 -5.92 -15.56 -0.80
CA GLN A 165 -5.28 -16.79 -1.26
C GLN A 165 -5.98 -18.05 -0.73
N LEU A 166 -6.53 -18.01 0.49
CA LEU A 166 -7.10 -19.18 1.16
C LEU A 166 -8.61 -19.34 0.96
N MET A 167 -9.34 -18.22 0.91
CA MET A 167 -10.80 -18.18 0.86
C MET A 167 -11.34 -17.55 -0.44
N GLY A 168 -10.48 -16.87 -1.20
CA GLY A 168 -10.89 -16.10 -2.38
C GLY A 168 -11.66 -14.82 -2.03
N TRP A 169 -11.55 -14.34 -0.78
CA TRP A 169 -12.17 -13.10 -0.32
C TRP A 169 -11.12 -12.01 -0.25
N ASP A 170 -11.45 -10.83 -0.74
CA ASP A 170 -10.59 -9.66 -0.61
C ASP A 170 -11.10 -8.80 0.55
N THR A 171 -10.46 -8.92 1.71
CA THR A 171 -10.87 -8.21 2.93
C THR A 171 -10.89 -6.69 2.74
N ASP A 172 -10.01 -6.14 1.88
CA ASP A 172 -9.95 -4.70 1.62
C ASP A 172 -11.11 -4.26 0.71
N ALA A 173 -11.40 -5.04 -0.34
CA ALA A 173 -12.56 -4.80 -1.18
C ALA A 173 -13.88 -4.98 -0.40
N ASP A 174 -13.94 -5.98 0.47
CA ASP A 174 -15.09 -6.22 1.35
C ASP A 174 -15.29 -5.05 2.32
N ALA A 175 -14.21 -4.46 2.85
CA ALA A 175 -14.28 -3.29 3.71
C ALA A 175 -14.82 -2.05 2.97
N VAL A 176 -14.49 -1.89 1.68
CA VAL A 176 -15.06 -0.86 0.81
C VAL A 176 -16.58 -1.04 0.67
N GLU A 177 -17.06 -2.26 0.45
CA GLU A 177 -18.49 -2.54 0.36
C GLU A 177 -19.21 -2.27 1.70
N VAL A 178 -18.64 -2.68 2.83
CA VAL A 178 -19.19 -2.37 4.15
C VAL A 178 -19.24 -0.86 4.39
N ALA A 179 -18.20 -0.10 4.03
CA ALA A 179 -18.18 1.36 4.14
C ALA A 179 -19.26 2.03 3.27
N GLN A 180 -19.53 1.50 2.07
CA GLN A 180 -20.64 1.98 1.22
C GLN A 180 -21.99 1.73 1.88
N LEU A 181 -22.21 0.55 2.47
CA LEU A 181 -23.43 0.23 3.21
C LEU A 181 -23.63 1.15 4.43
N MET A 182 -22.56 1.43 5.17
CA MET A 182 -22.61 2.36 6.31
C MET A 182 -23.11 3.76 5.88
N LEU A 183 -22.61 4.27 4.76
CA LEU A 183 -23.00 5.58 4.22
C LEU A 183 -24.42 5.57 3.64
N ALA A 184 -24.80 4.50 2.93
CA ALA A 184 -26.11 4.38 2.30
C ALA A 184 -27.24 4.20 3.33
N GLY A 185 -27.00 3.37 4.36
CA GLY A 185 -27.96 3.09 5.42
C GLY A 185 -27.92 4.07 6.59
N ASP A 186 -26.98 5.01 6.60
CA ASP A 186 -26.68 5.89 7.73
C ASP A 186 -26.59 5.13 9.08
N THR A 187 -25.90 3.99 9.07
CA THR A 187 -25.83 3.07 10.21
C THR A 187 -24.43 2.53 10.39
N GLY A 188 -23.96 2.50 11.65
CA GLY A 188 -22.75 1.80 12.05
C GLY A 188 -23.02 0.56 12.89
N HIS A 189 -24.26 0.04 12.87
CA HIS A 189 -24.63 -1.14 13.66
C HIS A 189 -24.16 -2.42 12.97
N ALA A 190 -23.23 -3.16 13.60
CA ALA A 190 -22.55 -4.29 13.00
C ALA A 190 -23.52 -5.38 12.50
N ARG A 191 -24.49 -5.74 13.35
CA ARG A 191 -25.52 -6.73 13.01
C ARG A 191 -26.32 -6.35 11.75
N THR A 192 -26.73 -5.10 11.63
CA THR A 192 -27.53 -4.62 10.49
C THR A 192 -26.71 -4.65 9.21
N LEU A 193 -25.45 -4.22 9.27
CA LEU A 193 -24.53 -4.26 8.13
C LEU A 193 -24.26 -5.71 7.71
N HIS A 194 -24.00 -6.59 8.66
CA HIS A 194 -23.80 -8.02 8.40
C HIS A 194 -25.02 -8.66 7.72
N GLU A 195 -26.22 -8.43 8.26
CA GLU A 195 -27.47 -8.93 7.66
C GLU A 195 -27.68 -8.40 6.23
N GLN A 196 -27.26 -7.16 5.93
CA GLN A 196 -27.35 -6.57 4.59
C GLN A 196 -26.36 -7.19 3.59
N THR A 197 -25.15 -7.54 4.03
CA THR A 197 -24.16 -8.21 3.16
C THR A 197 -24.56 -9.64 2.79
N GLY A 198 -25.27 -10.34 3.68
CA GLY A 198 -25.57 -11.77 3.53
C GLY A 198 -24.33 -12.68 3.59
N TRP A 199 -23.19 -12.16 4.05
CA TRP A 199 -21.94 -12.90 4.15
C TRP A 199 -21.89 -13.79 5.39
N PRO A 200 -21.00 -14.80 5.42
CA PRO A 200 -20.63 -15.43 6.69
C PRO A 200 -19.91 -14.43 7.60
N LYS A 201 -20.11 -14.54 8.92
CA LYS A 201 -19.42 -13.71 9.92
C LYS A 201 -17.91 -13.65 9.69
N ARG A 202 -17.31 -14.80 9.36
CA ARG A 202 -15.88 -14.95 9.07
C ARG A 202 -15.36 -14.02 7.96
N ARG A 203 -16.18 -13.69 6.97
CA ARG A 203 -15.85 -12.71 5.91
C ARG A 203 -16.16 -11.28 6.35
N PHE A 204 -17.30 -11.08 7.00
CA PHE A 204 -17.76 -9.75 7.43
C PHE A 204 -16.87 -9.12 8.52
N ASN A 205 -16.49 -9.88 9.55
CA ASN A 205 -15.84 -9.34 10.74
C ASN A 205 -14.45 -8.74 10.45
N PRO A 206 -13.55 -9.40 9.68
CA PRO A 206 -12.28 -8.79 9.29
C PRO A 206 -12.45 -7.49 8.49
N ALA A 207 -13.40 -7.47 7.55
CA ALA A 207 -13.71 -6.30 6.73
C ALA A 207 -14.28 -5.14 7.58
N PHE A 208 -15.17 -5.43 8.52
CA PHE A 208 -15.71 -4.42 9.42
C PHE A 208 -14.66 -3.90 10.40
N ARG A 209 -13.77 -4.78 10.88
CA ARG A 209 -12.67 -4.43 11.78
C ARG A 209 -11.67 -3.47 11.13
N SER A 210 -11.34 -3.66 9.85
CA SER A 210 -10.38 -2.80 9.13
C SER A 210 -10.85 -1.34 9.01
N LEU A 211 -12.15 -1.09 9.15
CA LEU A 211 -12.73 0.25 9.17
C LEU A 211 -12.61 0.95 10.53
N LEU A 212 -12.47 0.20 11.64
CA LEU A 212 -12.46 0.77 12.99
C LEU A 212 -11.41 1.85 13.22
N PRO A 213 -10.17 1.76 12.68
CA PRO A 213 -9.17 2.82 12.80
C PRO A 213 -9.57 4.17 12.19
N LEU A 214 -10.57 4.20 11.29
CA LEU A 214 -11.08 5.45 10.71
C LEU A 214 -11.86 6.30 11.71
N PHE A 215 -12.33 5.69 12.81
CA PHE A 215 -13.20 6.33 13.78
C PHE A 215 -12.44 6.73 15.05
N PRO A 216 -12.57 7.98 15.52
CA PRO A 216 -11.95 8.41 16.77
C PRO A 216 -12.41 7.60 17.99
N ALA A 217 -11.55 7.57 19.01
CA ALA A 217 -11.90 7.00 20.31
C ALA A 217 -13.18 7.65 20.87
N GLY A 218 -14.14 6.82 21.28
CA GLY A 218 -15.47 7.26 21.75
C GLY A 218 -16.57 7.21 20.70
N ARG A 219 -16.25 7.02 19.41
CA ARG A 219 -17.24 6.68 18.36
C ARG A 219 -17.53 5.20 18.28
N VAL A 220 -16.57 4.37 18.65
CA VAL A 220 -16.67 2.91 18.66
C VAL A 220 -17.22 2.42 20.00
N SER A 221 -18.26 1.59 19.97
CA SER A 221 -18.82 0.97 21.18
C SER A 221 -17.76 0.13 21.89
N ARG A 222 -17.74 0.24 23.22
CA ARG A 222 -16.88 -0.56 24.13
C ARG A 222 -17.64 -1.70 24.80
N GLU A 223 -18.84 -1.99 24.31
CA GLU A 223 -19.61 -3.13 24.78
C GLU A 223 -18.82 -4.43 24.55
N CYS A 224 -18.71 -5.25 25.60
CA CYS A 224 -18.12 -6.58 25.49
C CYS A 224 -19.14 -7.52 24.86
N GLN A 225 -18.85 -8.02 23.66
CA GLN A 225 -19.72 -8.92 22.91
C GLN A 225 -18.89 -9.86 22.03
N ALA A 226 -19.44 -11.03 21.74
CA ALA A 226 -18.70 -12.15 21.16
C ALA A 226 -18.93 -12.36 19.65
N ASP A 227 -19.80 -11.56 19.02
CA ASP A 227 -20.24 -11.81 17.64
C ASP A 227 -19.51 -10.96 16.59
N TYR A 228 -19.11 -9.75 16.97
CA TYR A 228 -18.50 -8.76 16.08
C TYR A 228 -17.30 -8.07 16.76
N PRO A 229 -16.42 -7.38 16.02
CA PRO A 229 -15.35 -6.56 16.61
C PRO A 229 -15.88 -5.44 17.53
N THR A 230 -17.05 -4.88 17.20
CA THR A 230 -17.79 -3.92 18.01
C THR A 230 -19.27 -4.01 17.65
N SER A 231 -20.18 -3.70 18.59
CA SER A 231 -21.62 -3.77 18.33
C SER A 231 -22.10 -2.61 17.44
N TYR A 232 -21.48 -1.44 17.59
CA TYR A 232 -21.91 -0.21 16.94
C TYR A 232 -20.80 0.83 16.82
N VAL A 233 -20.83 1.59 15.74
CA VAL A 233 -20.06 2.83 15.54
C VAL A 233 -21.01 4.01 15.35
N ALA A 234 -20.82 5.06 16.14
CA ALA A 234 -21.54 6.31 15.97
C ALA A 234 -21.08 7.02 14.69
N LEU A 235 -22.01 7.32 13.79
CA LEU A 235 -21.73 8.01 12.53
C LEU A 235 -22.16 9.48 12.59
N VAL A 236 -21.21 10.38 12.85
CA VAL A 236 -21.44 11.83 12.68
C VAL A 236 -20.93 12.32 11.33
N ALA A 237 -21.13 13.61 11.04
CA ALA A 237 -20.74 14.21 9.77
C ALA A 237 -19.25 14.05 9.47
N GLU A 238 -18.38 14.18 10.48
CA GLU A 238 -16.93 13.97 10.32
C GLU A 238 -16.59 12.53 9.94
N ASP A 239 -17.25 11.55 10.56
CA ASP A 239 -17.02 10.11 10.31
C ASP A 239 -17.46 9.73 8.89
N LYS A 240 -18.61 10.26 8.44
CA LYS A 240 -19.08 10.09 7.06
C LYS A 240 -18.10 10.71 6.06
N ALA A 241 -17.48 11.84 6.40
CA ALA A 241 -16.45 12.44 5.55
C ALA A 241 -15.18 11.58 5.50
N ALA A 242 -14.78 10.96 6.61
CA ALA A 242 -13.66 10.01 6.65
C ALA A 242 -13.94 8.77 5.79
N LEU A 243 -15.13 8.18 5.90
CA LEU A 243 -15.56 7.06 5.05
C LEU A 243 -15.54 7.41 3.56
N ARG A 244 -16.03 8.60 3.17
CA ARG A 244 -15.97 9.03 1.76
C ARG A 244 -14.54 9.19 1.25
N ARG A 245 -13.61 9.67 2.09
CA ARG A 245 -12.19 9.75 1.72
C ARG A 245 -11.57 8.35 1.56
N PHE A 246 -11.93 7.43 2.45
CA PHE A 246 -11.52 6.03 2.35
C PHE A 246 -11.98 5.40 1.02
N LEU A 247 -13.25 5.58 0.65
CA LEU A 247 -13.78 5.11 -0.63
C LEU A 247 -13.08 5.74 -1.83
N ALA A 248 -12.88 7.07 -1.82
CA ALA A 248 -12.19 7.77 -2.90
C ALA A 248 -10.73 7.31 -3.06
N ALA A 249 -10.06 6.92 -1.98
CA ALA A 249 -8.71 6.37 -2.03
C ALA A 249 -8.69 4.94 -2.60
N ALA A 250 -9.74 4.15 -2.39
CA ALA A 250 -9.86 2.81 -2.96
C ALA A 250 -10.13 2.82 -4.48
N ASP A 251 -10.87 3.81 -4.97
CA ASP A 251 -11.19 3.99 -6.40
C ASP A 251 -10.05 4.63 -7.22
N ALA A 252 -9.01 5.14 -6.56
CA ALA A 252 -7.87 5.73 -7.26
C ALA A 252 -7.10 4.65 -8.05
N PRO A 253 -6.78 4.88 -9.33
CA PRO A 253 -5.98 3.92 -10.10
C PRO A 253 -4.62 3.72 -9.42
N ARG A 254 -4.35 2.48 -9.02
CA ARG A 254 -3.03 2.05 -8.54
C ARG A 254 -2.06 1.91 -9.70
#